data_AF-A0AA86VN95-F1
#
_entry.id   AF-A0AA86VN95-F1
#
_cell.length_a   1.000
_cell.length_b   1.000
_cell.length_c   1.000
_cell.angle_alpha   90.00
_cell.angle_beta   90.00
_cell.angle_gamma   90.00
#
_symmetry.space_group_name_H-M   'P 1'
#
loop_
_entity.id
_entity.type
_entity.pdbx_description
1 polymer ?
#
loop_
_entity_poly.entity_id
_entity_poly.type
_entity_poly.pdbx_seq_one_letter_code
_entity_poly.pdbx_strand_id
1 'polypeptide(L)'
;MIPQQEPEFNLNHLKLYYGKLFPFADLVRWVSYGNDGKHPGCDQSYLGRREFSFTLENDIYLRFQSFNNALELENSVKEKSPVKIDIGPVYSVDPAKRYAYAQSENNVFAPVERELIFDIDMTDYDDARYCCSGADVCLVCWPLMTIAIKVIDTSLRDDFGFKHILWVYSGRRGVHCWVCDGKARRLSNEQRGAIADYFRVYKGNENSHKKVSLTGAALHPFLATTYTNVLKDYFEKNLLTGQNLLATEERYEKILNMVPDESIASELRGRWQDSRRSSTAKEDINVVRWEQFKQLLQSGKHKAQGLRRCVEEIVFSFTYPRLDMEVSKHMNHLLKAPFCVHPKTGRVCVPIDPNRCDEFDPTTVPTLSQLMEELNNEGSRSDVDGELNRTSLGNAISLFRSSFLQPLLKACKEEIENSYNLKLQQSKNSLGW
;
A
#
# COMPACT_ATOMS: atom_id res chain seq x y z
N MET A 1 30.87 2.00 7.53
CA MET A 1 29.57 2.55 7.98
C MET A 1 29.44 2.25 9.45
N ILE A 2 29.38 3.27 10.30
CA ILE A 2 28.97 3.09 11.70
C ILE A 2 27.46 2.80 11.62
N PRO A 3 26.95 1.69 12.17
CA PRO A 3 25.52 1.49 12.21
C PRO A 3 24.92 2.63 13.04
N GLN A 4 24.12 3.49 12.43
CA GLN A 4 23.25 4.38 13.20
C GLN A 4 22.39 3.47 14.06
N GLN A 5 22.59 3.53 15.37
CA GLN A 5 21.82 2.80 16.36
C GLN A 5 20.36 3.20 16.15
N GLU A 6 19.51 2.27 15.71
CA GLU A 6 18.08 2.56 15.56
C GLU A 6 17.56 3.06 16.91
N PRO A 7 16.87 4.21 16.97
CA PRO A 7 16.43 4.76 18.24
C PRO A 7 15.49 3.76 18.92
N GLU A 8 15.83 3.40 20.17
CA GLU A 8 15.06 2.46 20.98
C GLU A 8 13.60 2.95 21.12
N PHE A 9 12.65 2.07 20.83
CA PHE A 9 11.23 2.39 20.90
C PHE A 9 10.80 2.65 22.34
N ASN A 10 10.46 3.90 22.65
CA ASN A 10 10.14 4.33 24.01
C ASN A 10 8.62 4.42 24.21
N LEU A 11 8.06 3.57 25.09
CA LEU A 11 6.63 3.55 25.41
C LEU A 11 6.12 4.87 26.03
N ASN A 12 6.97 5.60 26.77
CA ASN A 12 6.58 6.91 27.29
C ASN A 12 6.48 7.95 26.18
N HIS A 13 7.37 7.89 25.18
CA HIS A 13 7.22 8.71 23.98
C HIS A 13 5.94 8.35 23.22
N LEU A 14 5.60 7.07 23.11
CA LEU A 14 4.36 6.63 22.46
C LEU A 14 3.11 7.17 23.18
N LYS A 15 3.10 7.14 24.52
CA LYS A 15 2.04 7.74 25.33
C LYS A 15 1.90 9.23 25.07
N LEU A 16 3.01 9.96 24.99
CA LEU A 16 3.00 11.39 24.69
C LEU A 16 2.52 11.66 23.26
N TYR A 17 2.93 10.83 22.30
CA TYR A 17 2.46 10.88 20.91
C TYR A 17 0.94 10.72 20.80
N TYR A 18 0.37 9.71 21.46
CA TYR A 18 -1.10 9.58 21.56
C TYR A 18 -1.73 10.72 22.36
N GLY A 19 -1.01 11.29 23.33
CA GLY A 19 -1.47 12.45 24.11
C GLY A 19 -1.63 13.73 23.29
N LYS A 20 -0.79 13.92 22.27
CA LYS A 20 -0.47 15.23 21.68
C LYS A 20 -0.55 15.31 20.16
N LEU A 21 -0.22 14.24 19.45
CA LEU A 21 0.04 14.28 18.01
C LEU A 21 -0.83 13.34 17.18
N PHE A 22 -1.33 12.25 17.75
CA PHE A 22 -2.15 11.31 16.99
C PHE A 22 -3.51 11.92 16.61
N PRO A 23 -3.91 11.91 15.32
CA PRO A 23 -5.05 12.68 14.84
C PRO A 23 -6.39 11.94 15.01
N PHE A 24 -6.80 11.68 16.25
CA PHE A 24 -8.04 10.92 16.55
C PHE A 24 -9.28 11.46 15.85
N ALA A 25 -9.47 12.78 15.87
CA ALA A 25 -10.63 13.42 15.26
C ALA A 25 -10.68 13.18 13.74
N ASP A 26 -9.55 13.31 13.05
CA ASP A 26 -9.48 13.10 11.61
C ASP A 26 -9.61 11.61 11.24
N LEU A 27 -9.00 10.71 12.03
CA LEU A 27 -9.14 9.27 11.86
C LEU A 27 -10.61 8.84 12.00
N VAL A 28 -11.30 9.29 13.05
CA VAL A 28 -12.72 8.98 13.26
C VAL A 28 -13.59 9.58 12.18
N ARG A 29 -13.33 10.82 11.74
CA ARG A 29 -14.06 11.42 10.61
C ARG A 29 -13.93 10.58 9.35
N TRP A 30 -12.74 10.08 9.05
CA TRP A 30 -12.52 9.17 7.92
C TRP A 30 -13.36 7.90 8.06
N VAL A 31 -13.17 7.14 9.15
CA VAL A 31 -13.78 5.80 9.25
C VAL A 31 -15.28 5.82 9.53
N SER A 32 -15.85 6.99 9.85
CA SER A 32 -17.30 7.21 10.03
C SER A 32 -18.03 7.55 8.73
N TYR A 33 -17.32 7.98 7.67
CA TYR A 33 -17.91 8.30 6.36
C TYR A 33 -19.10 9.26 6.42
N GLY A 34 -19.01 10.31 7.24
CA GLY A 34 -20.08 11.30 7.40
C GLY A 34 -21.25 10.85 8.29
N ASN A 35 -21.25 9.63 8.83
CA ASN A 35 -22.24 9.15 9.80
C ASN A 35 -21.98 9.71 11.21
N ASP A 36 -21.89 11.04 11.34
CA ASP A 36 -21.56 11.76 12.57
C ASP A 36 -22.80 12.25 13.36
N GLY A 37 -23.99 11.81 12.95
CA GLY A 37 -25.26 12.15 13.59
C GLY A 37 -25.79 13.56 13.30
N LYS A 38 -25.08 14.38 12.49
CA LYS A 38 -25.52 15.75 12.18
C LYS A 38 -26.62 15.83 11.11
N HIS A 39 -26.76 14.81 10.28
CA HIS A 39 -27.77 14.75 9.23
C HIS A 39 -28.80 13.64 9.54
N PRO A 40 -30.12 13.86 9.33
CA PRO A 40 -31.16 12.87 9.65
C PRO A 40 -31.05 11.55 8.87
N GLY A 41 -30.34 11.55 7.75
CA GLY A 41 -30.03 10.35 6.96
C GLY A 41 -28.83 9.52 7.48
N CYS A 42 -28.12 9.97 8.51
CA CYS A 42 -26.95 9.26 9.04
C CYS A 42 -27.34 8.01 9.82
N ASP A 43 -26.51 6.96 9.72
CA ASP A 43 -26.54 5.82 10.63
C ASP A 43 -25.68 6.13 11.87
N GLN A 44 -26.31 6.56 12.95
CA GLN A 44 -25.62 6.92 14.20
C GLN A 44 -24.82 5.78 14.82
N SER A 45 -25.11 4.52 14.46
CA SER A 45 -24.41 3.35 15.00
C SER A 45 -23.26 2.87 14.11
N TYR A 46 -23.02 3.51 12.95
CA TYR A 46 -22.01 3.08 11.98
C TYR A 46 -20.61 2.92 12.59
N LEU A 47 -20.14 3.92 13.34
CA LEU A 47 -18.82 3.85 14.00
C LEU A 47 -18.77 2.80 15.11
N GLY A 48 -19.85 2.66 15.89
CA GLY A 48 -19.97 1.66 16.95
C GLY A 48 -19.94 0.21 16.45
N ARG A 49 -20.08 -0.01 15.13
CA ARG A 49 -19.94 -1.32 14.49
C ARG A 49 -18.60 -1.50 13.77
N ARG A 50 -17.72 -0.50 13.77
CA ARG A 50 -16.36 -0.60 13.23
C ARG A 50 -15.49 -1.39 14.19
N GLU A 51 -14.82 -2.42 13.70
CA GLU A 51 -13.76 -3.10 14.46
C GLU A 51 -12.44 -2.33 14.38
N PHE A 52 -11.81 -2.22 15.53
CA PHE A 52 -10.39 -1.93 15.70
C PHE A 52 -9.73 -3.10 16.42
N SER A 53 -8.44 -3.29 16.19
CA SER A 53 -7.61 -4.13 17.05
C SER A 53 -6.40 -3.40 17.57
N PHE A 54 -5.98 -3.79 18.76
CA PHE A 54 -4.80 -3.28 19.42
C PHE A 54 -3.80 -4.41 19.64
N THR A 55 -2.56 -4.23 19.23
CA THR A 55 -1.43 -5.02 19.74
C THR A 55 -0.78 -4.20 20.83
N LEU A 56 -0.70 -4.76 22.04
CA LEU A 56 -0.01 -4.14 23.18
C LEU A 56 1.42 -4.65 23.26
N GLU A 57 2.15 -4.22 24.29
CA GLU A 57 3.44 -4.82 24.65
C GLU A 57 3.29 -6.34 24.88
N ASN A 58 4.36 -7.10 24.60
CA ASN A 58 4.39 -8.57 24.66
C ASN A 58 3.41 -9.26 23.68
N ASP A 59 3.11 -8.61 22.56
CA ASP A 59 2.26 -9.14 21.48
C ASP A 59 0.84 -9.54 21.93
N ILE A 60 0.34 -8.96 23.03
CA ILE A 60 -1.05 -9.15 23.47
C ILE A 60 -1.97 -8.51 22.43
N TYR A 61 -2.76 -9.36 21.77
CA TYR A 61 -3.62 -8.94 20.66
C TYR A 61 -5.09 -8.87 21.07
N LEU A 62 -5.66 -7.66 21.04
CA LEU A 62 -7.03 -7.37 21.41
C LEU A 62 -7.84 -7.06 20.15
N ARG A 63 -8.69 -8.00 19.73
CA ARG A 63 -9.62 -7.81 18.59
C ARG A 63 -10.99 -7.30 19.01
N PHE A 64 -11.79 -6.95 18.01
CA PHE A 64 -13.20 -6.61 18.17
C PHE A 64 -13.42 -5.46 19.16
N GLN A 65 -12.50 -4.49 19.19
CA GLN A 65 -12.72 -3.24 19.89
C GLN A 65 -13.60 -2.35 19.00
N SER A 66 -14.53 -1.60 19.61
CA SER A 66 -15.41 -0.65 18.94
C SER A 66 -15.60 0.58 19.81
N PHE A 67 -15.90 1.71 19.18
CA PHE A 67 -16.03 3.01 19.84
C PHE A 67 -17.16 3.79 19.19
N ASN A 68 -17.88 4.61 19.94
CA ASN A 68 -19.00 5.40 19.41
C ASN A 68 -18.58 6.80 18.96
N ASN A 69 -17.39 7.26 19.36
CA ASN A 69 -16.89 8.60 19.03
C ASN A 69 -15.36 8.69 19.21
N ALA A 70 -14.78 9.82 18.80
CA ALA A 70 -13.35 10.08 18.90
C ALA A 70 -12.82 10.08 20.34
N LEU A 71 -13.60 10.57 21.30
CA LEU A 71 -13.19 10.64 22.70
C LEU A 71 -13.06 9.23 23.32
N GLU A 72 -13.99 8.31 23.01
CA GLU A 72 -13.91 6.91 23.46
C GLU A 72 -12.68 6.20 22.89
N LEU A 73 -12.40 6.38 21.59
CA LEU A 73 -11.21 5.83 20.95
C LEU A 73 -9.94 6.43 21.58
N GLU A 74 -9.88 7.74 21.72
CA GLU A 74 -8.75 8.48 22.29
C GLU A 74 -8.46 8.01 23.72
N ASN A 75 -9.48 7.92 24.57
CA ASN A 75 -9.34 7.44 25.94
C ASN A 75 -8.79 6.01 25.98
N SER A 76 -9.34 5.09 25.15
CA SER A 76 -8.88 3.70 25.14
C SER A 76 -7.44 3.55 24.62
N VAL A 77 -7.06 4.34 23.60
CA VAL A 77 -5.69 4.33 23.07
C VAL A 77 -4.71 4.92 24.08
N LYS A 78 -5.05 6.02 24.76
CA LYS A 78 -4.20 6.59 25.82
C LYS A 78 -4.05 5.64 27.01
N GLU A 79 -5.13 4.99 27.43
CA GLU A 79 -5.12 4.01 28.52
C GLU A 79 -4.26 2.78 28.19
N LYS A 80 -4.53 2.15 27.04
CA LYS A 80 -3.89 0.88 26.66
C LYS A 80 -2.51 1.05 26.01
N SER A 81 -2.23 2.23 25.44
CA SER A 81 -0.97 2.55 24.75
C SER A 81 -0.52 1.48 23.74
N PRO A 82 -1.36 1.11 22.75
CA PRO A 82 -1.06 0.03 21.83
C PRO A 82 0.16 0.34 20.94
N VAL A 83 1.02 -0.64 20.72
CA VAL A 83 2.16 -0.55 19.79
C VAL A 83 1.74 -0.72 18.32
N LYS A 84 0.52 -1.24 18.09
CA LYS A 84 -0.11 -1.34 16.77
C LYS A 84 -1.61 -1.13 16.90
N ILE A 85 -2.17 -0.33 16.00
CA ILE A 85 -3.62 -0.20 15.82
C ILE A 85 -3.94 -0.67 14.40
N ASP A 86 -4.84 -1.64 14.27
CA ASP A 86 -5.38 -2.05 12.97
C ASP A 86 -6.87 -1.69 12.89
N ILE A 87 -7.32 -1.36 11.68
CA ILE A 87 -8.71 -1.04 11.35
C ILE A 87 -9.30 -2.23 10.60
N GLY A 88 -10.44 -2.71 11.09
CA GLY A 88 -11.21 -3.80 10.51
C GLY A 88 -12.50 -3.34 9.81
N PRO A 89 -13.40 -4.27 9.48
CA PRO A 89 -14.67 -3.95 8.83
C PRO A 89 -15.65 -3.25 9.78
N VAL A 90 -16.68 -2.67 9.18
CA VAL A 90 -17.96 -2.41 9.83
C VAL A 90 -18.75 -3.72 9.85
N TYR A 91 -19.22 -4.12 11.03
CA TYR A 91 -20.10 -5.27 11.21
C TYR A 91 -21.58 -4.87 11.17
N SER A 92 -22.44 -5.88 11.06
CA SER A 92 -23.90 -5.76 11.20
C SER A 92 -24.35 -5.35 12.61
N VAL A 93 -23.53 -5.66 13.63
CA VAL A 93 -23.76 -5.33 15.04
C VAL A 93 -22.44 -4.93 15.71
N ASP A 94 -22.50 -4.43 16.95
CA ASP A 94 -21.33 -4.04 17.74
C ASP A 94 -20.36 -5.23 17.96
N PRO A 95 -19.12 -5.18 17.45
CA PRO A 95 -18.17 -6.29 17.56
C PRO A 95 -17.69 -6.55 19.00
N ALA A 96 -17.72 -5.55 19.88
CA ALA A 96 -17.40 -5.76 21.29
C ALA A 96 -18.42 -6.69 21.98
N LYS A 97 -19.65 -6.74 21.46
CA LYS A 97 -20.77 -7.57 21.97
C LYS A 97 -21.00 -8.84 21.16
N ARG A 98 -20.04 -9.24 20.29
CA ARG A 98 -20.18 -10.39 19.36
C ARG A 98 -20.70 -11.68 20.02
N TYR A 99 -20.31 -12.00 21.25
CA TYR A 99 -20.74 -13.23 21.93
C TYR A 99 -22.25 -13.27 22.19
N ALA A 100 -22.86 -12.12 22.49
CA ALA A 100 -24.30 -12.02 22.69
C ALA A 100 -25.07 -12.27 21.37
N TYR A 101 -24.49 -11.91 20.23
CA TYR A 101 -25.13 -12.05 18.92
C TYR A 101 -24.82 -13.38 18.23
N ALA A 102 -23.65 -13.97 18.47
CA ALA A 102 -23.25 -15.26 17.90
C ALA A 102 -24.06 -16.44 18.46
N GLN A 103 -24.66 -16.28 19.64
CA GLN A 103 -25.51 -17.29 20.29
C GLN A 103 -27.00 -17.20 19.87
N SER A 104 -27.38 -16.21 19.06
CA SER A 104 -28.74 -16.12 18.52
C SER A 104 -28.95 -17.10 17.37
N GLU A 105 -30.16 -17.67 17.24
CA GLU A 105 -30.51 -18.67 16.22
C GLU A 105 -30.18 -18.24 14.77
N ASN A 106 -30.08 -16.94 14.51
CA ASN A 106 -29.84 -16.37 13.18
C ASN A 106 -28.39 -15.90 12.94
N ASN A 107 -27.45 -16.11 13.87
CA ASN A 107 -26.04 -15.65 13.83
C ASN A 107 -25.84 -14.36 13.03
N VAL A 108 -26.31 -13.25 13.59
CA VAL A 108 -26.38 -11.98 12.87
C VAL A 108 -25.03 -11.29 12.72
N PHE A 109 -23.96 -11.77 13.36
CA PHE A 109 -22.64 -11.12 13.41
C PHE A 109 -21.82 -11.39 12.13
N ALA A 110 -21.83 -10.42 11.21
CA ALA A 110 -21.11 -10.51 9.95
C ALA A 110 -20.52 -9.15 9.53
N PRO A 111 -19.37 -9.12 8.85
CA PRO A 111 -18.86 -7.90 8.24
C PRO A 111 -19.78 -7.47 7.08
N VAL A 112 -20.05 -6.17 6.97
CA VAL A 112 -20.96 -5.58 5.96
C VAL A 112 -20.31 -4.54 5.06
N GLU A 113 -19.34 -3.79 5.59
CA GLU A 113 -18.55 -2.84 4.81
C GLU A 113 -17.08 -2.90 5.23
N ARG A 114 -16.17 -2.78 4.26
CA ARG A 114 -14.74 -2.54 4.49
C ARG A 114 -14.13 -1.91 3.26
N GLU A 115 -13.29 -0.92 3.45
CA GLU A 115 -12.41 -0.37 2.41
C GLU A 115 -11.79 -1.51 1.57
N LEU A 116 -11.64 -1.35 0.26
CA LEU A 116 -10.82 -2.28 -0.52
C LEU A 116 -9.36 -1.92 -0.25
N ILE A 117 -8.54 -2.88 0.16
CA ILE A 117 -7.16 -2.62 0.56
C ILE A 117 -6.18 -3.41 -0.28
N PHE A 118 -4.98 -2.87 -0.44
CA PHE A 118 -3.82 -3.56 -0.99
C PHE A 118 -2.64 -3.35 -0.07
N ASP A 119 -1.88 -4.41 0.19
CA ASP A 119 -0.63 -4.38 0.94
C ASP A 119 0.49 -4.88 0.02
N ILE A 120 1.54 -4.08 -0.08
CA ILE A 120 2.72 -4.33 -0.90
C ILE A 120 3.93 -4.18 0.02
N ASP A 121 4.62 -5.28 0.28
CA ASP A 121 5.83 -5.34 1.10
C ASP A 121 7.06 -5.59 0.22
N MET A 122 8.15 -4.89 0.50
CA MET A 122 9.41 -5.07 -0.21
C MET A 122 10.00 -6.48 -0.06
N THR A 123 9.66 -7.26 0.98
CA THR A 123 10.12 -8.66 1.09
C THR A 123 9.70 -9.51 -0.09
N ASP A 124 8.55 -9.20 -0.69
CA ASP A 124 8.07 -9.96 -1.83
C ASP A 124 8.98 -9.80 -3.04
N TYR A 125 9.93 -8.86 -3.03
CA TYR A 125 10.89 -8.58 -4.11
C TYR A 125 12.31 -9.03 -3.80
N ASP A 126 12.55 -9.86 -2.77
CA ASP A 126 13.89 -10.32 -2.39
C ASP A 126 14.65 -11.06 -3.51
N ASP A 127 13.94 -11.63 -4.48
CA ASP A 127 14.52 -12.26 -5.66
C ASP A 127 14.83 -11.27 -6.81
N ALA A 128 14.29 -10.05 -6.75
CA ALA A 128 14.41 -8.99 -7.74
C ALA A 128 15.30 -7.81 -7.29
N ARG A 129 15.79 -7.84 -6.04
CA ARG A 129 16.68 -6.83 -5.48
C ARG A 129 17.94 -7.43 -4.88
N TYR A 130 19.02 -6.66 -4.90
CA TYR A 130 20.34 -7.04 -4.41
C TYR A 130 20.98 -6.00 -3.48
N CYS A 131 20.39 -4.81 -3.37
CA CYS A 131 20.89 -3.75 -2.48
C CYS A 131 20.55 -3.98 -1.00
N CYS A 132 19.50 -4.74 -0.72
CA CYS A 132 18.97 -5.06 0.61
C CYS A 132 18.36 -6.47 0.59
N SER A 133 18.08 -7.03 1.77
CA SER A 133 17.36 -8.30 1.93
C SER A 133 16.33 -8.20 3.05
N GLY A 134 15.32 -9.07 3.02
CA GLY A 134 14.33 -9.19 4.08
C GLY A 134 13.65 -7.86 4.42
N ALA A 135 13.85 -7.37 5.63
CA ALA A 135 13.13 -6.19 6.11
C ALA A 135 13.79 -4.84 5.83
N ASP A 136 14.99 -4.86 5.27
CA ASP A 136 15.78 -3.66 5.04
C ASP A 136 15.36 -2.99 3.73
N VAL A 137 15.38 -1.66 3.70
CA VAL A 137 15.07 -0.86 2.51
C VAL A 137 16.03 0.31 2.37
N CYS A 138 16.30 0.69 1.13
CA CYS A 138 17.06 1.88 0.80
C CYS A 138 16.48 2.56 -0.44
N LEU A 139 17.02 3.72 -0.80
CA LEU A 139 16.61 4.50 -1.96
C LEU A 139 16.85 3.78 -3.31
N VAL A 140 17.61 2.69 -3.31
CA VAL A 140 17.88 1.90 -4.52
C VAL A 140 16.74 0.90 -4.82
N CYS A 141 16.11 0.31 -3.79
CA CYS A 141 14.95 -0.58 -3.99
C CYS A 141 13.60 0.13 -3.83
N TRP A 142 13.54 1.29 -3.17
CA TRP A 142 12.31 2.06 -3.00
C TRP A 142 11.53 2.35 -4.29
N PRO A 143 12.16 2.54 -5.48
CA PRO A 143 11.43 2.66 -6.74
C PRO A 143 10.41 1.54 -7.00
N LEU A 144 10.57 0.34 -6.44
CA LEU A 144 9.58 -0.74 -6.52
C LEU A 144 8.23 -0.36 -5.86
N MET A 145 8.25 0.38 -4.75
CA MET A 145 7.02 0.88 -4.11
C MET A 145 6.42 2.03 -4.92
N THR A 146 7.25 2.92 -5.49
CA THR A 146 6.79 3.99 -6.37
C THR A 146 6.09 3.43 -7.61
N ILE A 147 6.66 2.40 -8.23
CA ILE A 147 6.04 1.67 -9.35
C ILE A 147 4.69 1.08 -8.90
N ALA A 148 4.64 0.45 -7.72
CA ALA A 148 3.40 -0.12 -7.21
C ALA A 148 2.29 0.91 -6.98
N ILE A 149 2.61 2.07 -6.41
CA ILE A 149 1.67 3.17 -6.28
C ILE A 149 1.18 3.60 -7.66
N LYS A 150 2.07 3.88 -8.62
CA LYS A 150 1.69 4.37 -9.95
C LYS A 150 0.80 3.39 -10.70
N VAL A 151 1.17 2.11 -10.74
CA VAL A 151 0.44 1.08 -11.49
C VAL A 151 -0.94 0.84 -10.89
N ILE A 152 -1.01 0.64 -9.58
CA ILE A 152 -2.26 0.30 -8.90
C ILE A 152 -3.18 1.52 -8.83
N ASP A 153 -2.68 2.71 -8.47
CA ASP A 153 -3.50 3.93 -8.38
C ASP A 153 -4.11 4.32 -9.73
N THR A 154 -3.31 4.30 -10.81
CA THR A 154 -3.79 4.63 -12.16
C THR A 154 -4.94 3.72 -12.57
N SER A 155 -4.80 2.40 -12.41
CA SER A 155 -5.86 1.46 -12.81
C SER A 155 -7.08 1.53 -11.89
N LEU A 156 -6.90 1.69 -10.57
CA LEU A 156 -8.04 1.90 -9.65
C LEU A 156 -8.88 3.13 -10.05
N ARG A 157 -8.24 4.19 -10.57
CA ARG A 157 -8.93 5.38 -11.07
C ARG A 157 -9.51 5.19 -12.46
N ASP A 158 -8.69 4.76 -13.41
CA ASP A 158 -9.04 4.78 -14.83
C ASP A 158 -9.89 3.58 -15.24
N ASP A 159 -9.57 2.39 -14.72
CA ASP A 159 -10.26 1.15 -15.09
C ASP A 159 -11.49 0.90 -14.19
N PHE A 160 -11.38 1.18 -12.89
CA PHE A 160 -12.45 0.91 -11.90
C PHE A 160 -13.26 2.15 -11.50
N GLY A 161 -12.80 3.36 -11.84
CA GLY A 161 -13.48 4.61 -11.54
C GLY A 161 -13.58 4.90 -10.04
N PHE A 162 -12.62 4.44 -9.23
CA PHE A 162 -12.53 4.81 -7.81
C PHE A 162 -11.91 6.19 -7.65
N LYS A 163 -12.39 6.95 -6.67
CA LYS A 163 -12.00 8.35 -6.49
C LYS A 163 -11.24 8.58 -5.20
N HIS A 164 -11.64 7.91 -4.12
CA HIS A 164 -11.18 8.16 -2.77
C HIS A 164 -10.17 7.10 -2.37
N ILE A 165 -8.92 7.30 -2.77
CA ILE A 165 -7.83 6.35 -2.55
C ILE A 165 -6.79 7.01 -1.63
N LEU A 166 -6.44 6.33 -0.54
CA LEU A 166 -5.41 6.75 0.41
C LEU A 166 -4.23 5.77 0.36
N TRP A 167 -3.07 6.27 -0.05
CA TRP A 167 -1.80 5.55 0.06
C TRP A 167 -1.09 5.93 1.35
N VAL A 168 -0.51 4.95 2.03
CA VAL A 168 0.11 5.12 3.34
C VAL A 168 1.41 4.32 3.39
N TYR A 169 2.49 4.95 3.85
CA TYR A 169 3.71 4.25 4.18
C TYR A 169 3.49 3.28 5.35
N SER A 170 3.94 2.03 5.25
CA SER A 170 3.71 1.02 6.30
C SER A 170 4.50 1.25 7.59
N GLY A 171 5.38 2.26 7.60
CA GLY A 171 6.29 2.61 8.67
C GLY A 171 7.67 1.94 8.57
N ARG A 172 7.85 1.00 7.61
CA ARG A 172 9.16 0.35 7.41
C ARG A 172 9.55 0.14 5.96
N ARG A 173 8.81 -0.69 5.22
CA ARG A 173 9.31 -1.26 3.96
C ARG A 173 8.23 -1.49 2.89
N GLY A 174 7.03 -0.98 3.12
CA GLY A 174 5.90 -1.24 2.24
C GLY A 174 4.97 -0.05 2.19
N VAL A 175 3.91 -0.23 1.41
CA VAL A 175 2.85 0.76 1.24
C VAL A 175 1.50 0.07 1.31
N HIS A 176 0.55 0.73 1.95
CA HIS A 176 -0.83 0.30 2.05
C HIS A 176 -1.71 1.22 1.20
N CYS A 177 -2.64 0.64 0.45
CA CYS A 177 -3.67 1.38 -0.28
C CYS A 177 -5.02 1.13 0.38
N TRP A 178 -5.81 2.19 0.58
CA TRP A 178 -7.18 2.15 1.08
C TRP A 178 -8.13 2.82 0.09
N VAL A 179 -8.94 2.01 -0.60
CA VAL A 179 -9.98 2.49 -1.50
C VAL A 179 -11.29 2.63 -0.73
N CYS A 180 -11.72 3.87 -0.59
CA CYS A 180 -12.69 4.32 0.41
C CYS A 180 -14.04 4.72 -0.20
N ASP A 181 -14.23 4.63 -1.51
CA ASP A 181 -15.51 4.83 -2.18
C ASP A 181 -16.61 3.93 -1.59
N GLY A 182 -17.84 4.43 -1.45
CA GLY A 182 -18.96 3.63 -0.92
C GLY A 182 -19.20 2.32 -1.68
N LYS A 183 -19.05 2.34 -3.02
CA LYS A 183 -19.11 1.13 -3.85
C LYS A 183 -17.98 0.14 -3.57
N ALA A 184 -16.77 0.63 -3.25
CA ALA A 184 -15.63 -0.22 -2.91
C ALA A 184 -15.83 -0.87 -1.53
N ARG A 185 -16.38 -0.10 -0.58
CA ARG A 185 -16.63 -0.59 0.78
C ARG A 185 -17.59 -1.77 0.84
N ARG A 186 -18.55 -1.81 -0.08
CA ARG A 186 -19.62 -2.81 -0.17
C ARG A 186 -19.30 -4.00 -1.08
N LEU A 187 -18.08 -4.10 -1.64
CA LEU A 187 -17.71 -5.23 -2.49
C LEU A 187 -17.71 -6.55 -1.69
N SER A 188 -18.26 -7.60 -2.31
CA SER A 188 -18.19 -8.97 -1.79
C SER A 188 -16.76 -9.52 -1.87
N ASN A 189 -16.47 -10.60 -1.14
CA ASN A 189 -15.16 -11.27 -1.22
C ASN A 189 -14.82 -11.73 -2.66
N GLU A 190 -15.83 -12.19 -3.42
CA GLU A 190 -15.66 -12.59 -4.82
C GLU A 190 -15.25 -11.39 -5.69
N GLN A 191 -15.94 -10.26 -5.55
CA GLN A 191 -15.63 -9.04 -6.30
C GLN A 191 -14.25 -8.49 -5.92
N ARG A 192 -13.90 -8.51 -4.63
CA ARG A 192 -12.55 -8.14 -4.16
C ARG A 192 -11.49 -9.05 -4.76
N GLY A 193 -11.74 -10.36 -4.79
CA GLY A 193 -10.87 -11.34 -5.42
C GLY A 193 -10.68 -11.07 -6.91
N ALA A 194 -11.76 -10.78 -7.64
CA ALA A 194 -11.69 -10.44 -9.06
C ALA A 194 -10.84 -9.18 -9.34
N ILE A 195 -10.97 -8.15 -8.50
CA ILE A 195 -10.13 -6.94 -8.62
C ILE A 195 -8.67 -7.25 -8.28
N ALA A 196 -8.40 -8.01 -7.22
CA ALA A 196 -7.04 -8.40 -6.87
C ALA A 196 -6.41 -9.27 -7.98
N ASP A 197 -7.17 -10.21 -8.56
CA ASP A 197 -6.72 -11.07 -9.65
C ASP A 197 -6.51 -10.31 -10.97
N TYR A 198 -7.24 -9.20 -11.20
CA TYR A 198 -6.98 -8.29 -12.32
C TYR A 198 -5.54 -7.74 -12.28
N PHE A 199 -5.05 -7.41 -11.08
CA PHE A 199 -3.68 -6.97 -10.87
C PHE A 199 -2.66 -8.11 -10.80
N ARG A 200 -3.09 -9.37 -10.69
CA ARG A 200 -2.21 -10.50 -10.45
C ARG A 200 -1.52 -10.99 -11.72
N VAL A 201 -0.39 -10.36 -12.03
CA VAL A 201 0.49 -10.75 -13.15
C VAL A 201 1.56 -11.75 -12.71
N TYR A 202 2.10 -11.59 -11.51
CA TYR A 202 3.11 -12.47 -10.94
C TYR A 202 2.44 -13.76 -10.41
N LYS A 203 2.78 -14.91 -11.00
CA LYS A 203 2.11 -16.21 -10.71
C LYS A 203 3.07 -17.36 -10.41
N GLY A 204 4.38 -17.18 -10.57
CA GLY A 204 5.37 -18.23 -10.29
C GLY A 204 5.69 -18.36 -8.80
N ASN A 205 6.12 -19.56 -8.40
CA ASN A 205 6.68 -19.84 -7.06
C ASN A 205 8.22 -19.70 -7.07
N GLU A 206 8.87 -19.93 -5.92
CA GLU A 206 10.33 -19.85 -5.79
C GLU A 206 11.09 -20.76 -6.77
N ASN A 207 10.49 -21.91 -7.13
CA ASN A 207 11.07 -22.87 -8.06
C ASN A 207 10.83 -22.53 -9.55
N SER A 208 10.05 -21.48 -9.83
CA SER A 208 9.72 -21.08 -11.20
C SER A 208 10.79 -20.14 -11.75
N HIS A 209 11.54 -20.58 -12.76
CA HIS A 209 12.47 -19.71 -13.50
C HIS A 209 11.75 -18.54 -14.17
N LYS A 210 10.50 -18.76 -14.62
CA LYS A 210 9.63 -17.75 -15.22
C LYS A 210 8.41 -17.52 -14.34
N LYS A 211 8.35 -16.36 -13.69
CA LYS A 211 7.28 -15.97 -12.75
C LYS A 211 6.18 -15.11 -13.36
N VAL A 212 6.43 -14.56 -14.54
CA VAL A 212 5.48 -13.80 -15.34
C VAL A 212 5.37 -14.46 -16.70
N SER A 213 4.14 -14.71 -17.16
CA SER A 213 3.85 -15.24 -18.49
C SER A 213 2.78 -14.36 -19.14
N LEU A 214 3.17 -13.62 -20.17
CA LEU A 214 2.29 -12.71 -20.89
C LEU A 214 1.76 -13.41 -22.14
N THR A 215 0.61 -14.07 -22.00
CA THR A 215 0.00 -14.88 -23.06
C THR A 215 -0.89 -14.05 -24.00
N GLY A 216 -1.16 -14.59 -25.19
CA GLY A 216 -2.08 -13.99 -26.16
C GLY A 216 -1.39 -13.26 -27.32
N ALA A 217 -2.18 -12.95 -28.36
CA ALA A 217 -1.69 -12.28 -29.56
C ALA A 217 -1.36 -10.79 -29.33
N ALA A 218 -1.99 -10.16 -28.34
CA ALA A 218 -1.78 -8.79 -27.90
C ALA A 218 -1.78 -8.74 -26.37
N LEU A 219 -1.05 -7.76 -25.80
CA LEU A 219 -1.12 -7.50 -24.36
C LEU A 219 -2.45 -6.85 -24.02
N HIS A 220 -2.99 -7.18 -22.85
CA HIS A 220 -4.12 -6.46 -22.29
C HIS A 220 -3.79 -4.95 -22.20
N PRO A 221 -4.72 -4.03 -22.52
CA PRO A 221 -4.44 -2.59 -22.56
C PRO A 221 -3.77 -2.06 -21.29
N PHE A 222 -4.27 -2.44 -20.11
CA PHE A 222 -3.65 -2.09 -18.82
C PHE A 222 -2.18 -2.52 -18.73
N LEU A 223 -1.83 -3.72 -19.19
CA LEU A 223 -0.45 -4.22 -19.15
C LEU A 223 0.44 -3.49 -20.16
N ALA A 224 -0.09 -3.18 -21.35
CA ALA A 224 0.64 -2.42 -22.36
C ALA A 224 0.95 -0.99 -21.86
N THR A 225 -0.06 -0.28 -21.35
CA THR A 225 0.09 1.06 -20.78
C THR A 225 1.02 1.05 -19.58
N THR A 226 0.87 0.08 -18.66
CA THR A 226 1.74 -0.09 -17.50
C THR A 226 3.20 -0.26 -17.90
N TYR A 227 3.47 -1.14 -18.88
CA TYR A 227 4.82 -1.37 -19.38
C TYR A 227 5.45 -0.10 -19.96
N THR A 228 4.73 0.56 -20.87
CA THR A 228 5.23 1.71 -21.62
C THR A 228 5.40 2.95 -20.75
N ASN A 229 4.43 3.23 -19.86
CA ASN A 229 4.39 4.49 -19.12
C ASN A 229 5.10 4.42 -17.76
N VAL A 230 5.33 3.21 -17.23
CA VAL A 230 5.89 3.03 -15.89
C VAL A 230 7.07 2.06 -15.93
N LEU A 231 6.81 0.77 -16.14
CA LEU A 231 7.78 -0.27 -15.80
C LEU A 231 9.11 -0.14 -16.55
N LYS A 232 9.04 0.08 -17.87
CA LYS A 232 10.22 0.12 -18.73
C LYS A 232 11.21 1.18 -18.27
N ASP A 233 10.72 2.39 -18.01
CA ASP A 233 11.54 3.53 -17.64
C ASP A 233 12.21 3.32 -16.28
N TYR A 234 11.48 2.83 -15.27
CA TYR A 234 12.10 2.52 -13.96
C TYR A 234 13.08 1.35 -14.04
N PHE A 235 12.77 0.34 -14.85
CA PHE A 235 13.69 -0.77 -15.05
C PHE A 235 15.02 -0.27 -15.61
N GLU A 236 14.97 0.46 -16.73
CA GLU A 236 16.19 0.88 -17.44
C GLU A 236 16.95 2.00 -16.69
N LYS A 237 16.26 2.94 -16.04
CA LYS A 237 16.88 4.12 -15.41
C LYS A 237 17.26 3.91 -13.95
N ASN A 238 16.52 3.08 -13.19
CA ASN A 238 16.71 2.95 -11.74
C ASN A 238 17.20 1.55 -11.36
N LEU A 239 16.48 0.50 -11.78
CA LEU A 239 16.67 -0.83 -11.21
C LEU A 239 17.80 -1.61 -11.88
N LEU A 240 18.00 -1.47 -13.19
CA LEU A 240 19.02 -2.19 -13.94
C LEU A 240 20.43 -1.96 -13.38
N THR A 241 20.81 -0.69 -13.22
CA THR A 241 22.11 -0.29 -12.66
C THR A 241 22.08 -0.29 -11.13
N GLY A 242 21.01 0.24 -10.51
CA GLY A 242 20.89 0.30 -9.05
C GLY A 242 20.95 -1.06 -8.37
N GLN A 243 20.29 -2.07 -8.94
CA GLN A 243 20.34 -3.45 -8.44
C GLN A 243 21.46 -4.27 -9.09
N ASN A 244 22.24 -3.69 -10.01
CA ASN A 244 23.34 -4.36 -10.71
C ASN A 244 22.90 -5.72 -11.30
N LEU A 245 21.75 -5.74 -11.98
CA LEU A 245 21.05 -6.97 -12.39
C LEU A 245 21.81 -7.82 -13.40
N LEU A 246 22.71 -7.21 -14.18
CA LEU A 246 23.51 -7.86 -15.20
C LEU A 246 25.01 -7.77 -14.91
N ALA A 247 25.43 -7.35 -13.72
CA ALA A 247 26.83 -7.07 -13.41
C ALA A 247 27.69 -8.34 -13.30
N THR A 248 27.18 -9.36 -12.60
CA THR A 248 27.90 -10.61 -12.33
C THR A 248 27.21 -11.81 -12.99
N GLU A 249 27.96 -12.90 -13.13
CA GLU A 249 27.47 -14.16 -13.71
C GLU A 249 26.25 -14.71 -13.00
N GLU A 250 26.31 -14.79 -11.67
CA GLU A 250 25.16 -15.18 -10.85
C GLU A 250 23.89 -14.37 -11.15
N ARG A 251 24.02 -13.06 -11.42
CA ARG A 251 22.89 -12.16 -11.62
C ARG A 251 22.35 -12.21 -13.04
N TYR A 252 23.23 -12.15 -14.04
CA TYR A 252 22.77 -12.23 -15.42
C TYR A 252 22.22 -13.62 -15.77
N GLU A 253 22.69 -14.70 -15.13
CA GLU A 253 22.11 -16.04 -15.31
C GLU A 253 20.65 -16.08 -14.84
N LYS A 254 20.24 -15.31 -13.82
CA LYS A 254 18.81 -15.21 -13.46
C LYS A 254 17.97 -14.68 -14.60
N ILE A 255 18.49 -13.71 -15.37
CA ILE A 255 17.80 -13.15 -16.55
C ILE A 255 17.87 -14.13 -17.73
N LEU A 256 19.03 -14.74 -17.98
CA LEU A 256 19.20 -15.71 -19.07
C LEU A 256 18.28 -16.94 -18.89
N ASN A 257 18.08 -17.40 -17.65
CA ASN A 257 17.14 -18.48 -17.34
C ASN A 257 15.66 -18.15 -17.62
N MET A 258 15.32 -16.86 -17.84
CA MET A 258 13.97 -16.45 -18.28
C MET A 258 13.81 -16.48 -19.80
N VAL A 259 14.90 -16.66 -20.56
CA VAL A 259 14.91 -16.66 -22.02
C VAL A 259 14.47 -18.03 -22.53
N PRO A 260 13.38 -18.12 -23.34
CA PRO A 260 12.88 -19.42 -23.81
C PRO A 260 13.81 -20.16 -24.79
N ASP A 261 14.73 -19.45 -25.44
CA ASP A 261 15.63 -19.98 -26.46
C ASP A 261 17.07 -20.10 -25.90
N GLU A 262 17.49 -21.34 -25.63
CA GLU A 262 18.83 -21.62 -25.07
C GLU A 262 19.96 -21.19 -26.01
N SER A 263 19.73 -21.13 -27.32
CA SER A 263 20.75 -20.66 -28.27
C SER A 263 21.07 -19.17 -28.07
N ILE A 264 20.04 -18.36 -27.76
CA ILE A 264 20.18 -16.95 -27.41
C ILE A 264 20.88 -16.80 -26.06
N ALA A 265 20.44 -17.57 -25.06
CA ALA A 265 21.03 -17.56 -23.74
C ALA A 265 22.52 -17.92 -23.79
N SER A 266 22.88 -18.97 -24.53
CA SER A 266 24.26 -19.42 -24.71
C SER A 266 25.13 -18.41 -25.47
N GLU A 267 24.60 -17.77 -26.52
CA GLU A 267 25.32 -16.72 -27.26
C GLU A 267 25.64 -15.52 -26.35
N LEU A 268 24.67 -15.07 -25.55
CA LEU A 268 24.86 -13.97 -24.60
C LEU A 268 25.83 -14.36 -23.48
N ARG A 269 25.70 -15.59 -22.95
CA ARG A 269 26.62 -16.14 -21.95
C ARG A 269 28.06 -16.09 -22.43
N GLY A 270 28.34 -16.58 -23.64
CA GLY A 270 29.68 -16.49 -24.24
C GLY A 270 30.18 -15.05 -24.37
N ARG A 271 29.36 -14.15 -24.94
CA ARG A 271 29.70 -12.73 -25.08
C ARG A 271 30.03 -12.06 -23.76
N TRP A 272 29.28 -12.36 -22.70
CA TRP A 272 29.40 -11.70 -21.39
C TRP A 272 30.50 -12.30 -20.50
N GLN A 273 30.88 -13.56 -20.73
CA GLN A 273 32.04 -14.19 -20.10
C GLN A 273 33.35 -13.63 -20.69
N ASP A 274 33.42 -13.49 -22.02
CA ASP A 274 34.60 -12.97 -22.73
C ASP A 274 34.83 -11.46 -22.49
N SER A 275 33.76 -10.70 -22.25
CA SER A 275 33.82 -9.25 -22.02
C SER A 275 34.55 -8.82 -20.73
N ARG A 276 34.95 -9.76 -19.85
CA ARG A 276 35.81 -9.45 -18.68
C ARG A 276 37.17 -8.83 -19.08
N ARG A 277 37.58 -8.94 -20.35
CA ARG A 277 38.91 -8.53 -20.85
C ARG A 277 38.94 -7.20 -21.61
N SER A 278 37.80 -6.55 -21.86
CA SER A 278 37.74 -5.35 -22.70
C SER A 278 36.80 -4.31 -22.10
N SER A 279 37.19 -3.67 -21.00
CA SER A 279 36.48 -2.48 -20.51
C SER A 279 37.24 -1.22 -20.91
N THR A 280 36.84 -0.64 -22.04
CA THR A 280 37.00 0.81 -22.25
C THR A 280 35.99 1.48 -21.32
N ALA A 281 36.48 2.17 -20.30
CA ALA A 281 35.77 2.55 -19.08
C ALA A 281 34.70 3.66 -19.21
N LYS A 282 33.90 3.71 -20.29
CA LYS A 282 32.92 4.79 -20.51
C LYS A 282 31.45 4.43 -20.25
N GLU A 283 31.06 3.16 -20.30
CA GLU A 283 29.64 2.76 -20.21
C GLU A 283 29.39 1.70 -19.12
N ASP A 284 28.24 1.79 -18.43
CA ASP A 284 27.84 0.84 -17.38
C ASP A 284 27.57 -0.55 -17.97
N ILE A 285 28.17 -1.59 -17.38
CA ILE A 285 28.09 -2.96 -17.90
C ILE A 285 26.65 -3.49 -17.95
N ASN A 286 25.78 -3.08 -17.03
CA ASN A 286 24.38 -3.50 -17.02
C ASN A 286 23.64 -2.93 -18.23
N VAL A 287 23.91 -1.65 -18.55
CA VAL A 287 23.32 -0.97 -19.73
C VAL A 287 23.81 -1.63 -21.01
N VAL A 288 25.12 -1.85 -21.14
CA VAL A 288 25.73 -2.49 -22.33
C VAL A 288 25.14 -3.89 -22.55
N ARG A 289 25.09 -4.72 -21.50
CA ARG A 289 24.55 -6.08 -21.60
C ARG A 289 23.06 -6.07 -21.92
N TRP A 290 22.29 -5.15 -21.35
CA TRP A 290 20.87 -5.01 -21.67
C TRP A 290 20.61 -4.61 -23.13
N GLU A 291 21.41 -3.70 -23.69
CA GLU A 291 21.30 -3.35 -25.11
C GLU A 291 21.69 -4.51 -26.02
N GLN A 292 22.77 -5.24 -25.69
CA GLN A 292 23.15 -6.46 -26.44
C GLN A 292 22.03 -7.51 -26.42
N PHE A 293 21.39 -7.69 -25.27
CA PHE A 293 20.23 -8.57 -25.12
C PHE A 293 19.08 -8.16 -26.06
N LYS A 294 18.67 -6.88 -26.02
CA LYS A 294 17.60 -6.35 -26.89
C LYS A 294 17.93 -6.48 -28.37
N GLN A 295 19.15 -6.14 -28.78
CA GLN A 295 19.60 -6.22 -30.17
C GLN A 295 19.58 -7.66 -30.70
N LEU A 296 20.04 -8.63 -29.89
CA LEU A 296 20.04 -10.03 -30.31
C LEU A 296 18.63 -10.54 -30.54
N LEU A 297 17.69 -10.20 -29.64
CA LEU A 297 16.27 -10.54 -29.79
C LEU A 297 15.63 -9.90 -31.02
N GLN A 298 16.02 -8.66 -31.36
CA GLN A 298 15.49 -7.93 -32.53
C GLN A 298 16.11 -8.37 -33.86
N SER A 299 17.27 -9.03 -33.84
CA SER A 299 18.00 -9.42 -35.05
C SER A 299 17.26 -10.41 -35.96
N GLY A 300 16.19 -11.06 -35.48
CA GLY A 300 15.39 -12.01 -36.24
C GLY A 300 16.11 -13.31 -36.61
N LYS A 301 17.37 -13.48 -36.15
CA LYS A 301 18.17 -14.70 -36.34
C LYS A 301 17.53 -15.92 -35.68
N HIS A 302 16.80 -15.69 -34.59
CA HIS A 302 16.12 -16.72 -33.82
C HIS A 302 14.60 -16.53 -33.94
N LYS A 303 13.89 -17.60 -34.31
CA LYS A 303 12.43 -17.59 -34.56
C LYS A 303 11.65 -18.41 -33.52
N ALA A 304 12.21 -18.62 -32.33
CA ALA A 304 11.55 -19.42 -31.31
C ALA A 304 10.22 -18.79 -30.84
N GLN A 305 9.23 -19.66 -30.62
CA GLN A 305 7.94 -19.27 -30.07
C GLN A 305 8.15 -18.74 -28.64
N GLY A 306 7.64 -17.54 -28.35
CA GLY A 306 7.76 -16.91 -27.02
C GLY A 306 8.81 -15.80 -26.89
N LEU A 307 9.68 -15.58 -27.90
CA LEU A 307 10.64 -14.47 -27.87
C LEU A 307 9.99 -13.08 -27.93
N ARG A 308 8.80 -12.98 -28.53
CA ARG A 308 8.09 -11.72 -28.79
C ARG A 308 7.91 -10.85 -27.54
N ARG A 309 7.76 -11.47 -26.36
CA ARG A 309 7.49 -10.79 -25.08
C ARG A 309 8.59 -10.97 -24.05
N CYS A 310 9.74 -11.49 -24.45
CA CYS A 310 10.80 -11.86 -23.53
C CYS A 310 11.32 -10.63 -22.75
N VAL A 311 11.51 -9.50 -23.44
CA VAL A 311 11.91 -8.24 -22.79
C VAL A 311 10.85 -7.76 -21.80
N GLU A 312 9.57 -7.75 -22.21
CA GLU A 312 8.48 -7.34 -21.34
C GLU A 312 8.37 -8.24 -20.11
N GLU A 313 8.40 -9.56 -20.28
CA GLU A 313 8.29 -10.51 -19.16
C GLU A 313 9.43 -10.37 -18.14
N ILE A 314 10.66 -10.10 -18.60
CA ILE A 314 11.78 -9.78 -17.71
C ILE A 314 11.49 -8.48 -16.95
N VAL A 315 11.15 -7.40 -17.65
CA VAL A 315 10.83 -6.12 -17.00
C VAL A 315 9.70 -6.29 -15.97
N PHE A 316 8.61 -6.97 -16.32
CA PHE A 316 7.53 -7.25 -15.38
C PHE A 316 8.01 -8.06 -14.17
N SER A 317 8.86 -9.08 -14.36
CA SER A 317 9.35 -9.92 -13.26
C SER A 317 10.16 -9.11 -12.22
N PHE A 318 10.91 -8.11 -12.66
CA PHE A 318 11.76 -7.29 -11.79
C PHE A 318 11.09 -6.03 -11.26
N THR A 319 9.96 -5.59 -11.83
CA THR A 319 9.37 -4.27 -11.50
C THR A 319 7.90 -4.31 -11.11
N TYR A 320 7.14 -5.29 -11.58
CA TYR A 320 5.69 -5.25 -11.48
C TYR A 320 5.22 -5.49 -10.03
N PRO A 321 4.11 -4.86 -9.60
CA PRO A 321 3.63 -4.97 -8.23
C PRO A 321 3.29 -6.40 -7.81
N ARG A 322 3.76 -6.77 -6.62
CA ARG A 322 3.46 -8.04 -5.94
C ARG A 322 2.52 -7.73 -4.78
N LEU A 323 1.32 -8.32 -4.83
CA LEU A 323 0.25 -8.03 -3.90
C LEU A 323 0.10 -9.18 -2.91
N ASP A 324 -0.13 -8.85 -1.63
CA ASP A 324 -0.74 -9.81 -0.71
C ASP A 324 -2.23 -9.99 -1.08
N MET A 325 -2.51 -11.13 -1.72
CA MET A 325 -3.83 -11.46 -2.22
C MET A 325 -4.83 -11.70 -1.09
N GLU A 326 -4.40 -12.23 0.05
CA GLU A 326 -5.30 -12.60 1.15
C GLU A 326 -5.77 -11.37 1.92
N VAL A 327 -4.90 -10.36 2.03
CA VAL A 327 -5.23 -9.02 2.56
C VAL A 327 -6.31 -8.35 1.71
N SER A 328 -6.25 -8.51 0.39
CA SER A 328 -7.15 -7.84 -0.55
C SER A 328 -8.52 -8.51 -0.66
N LYS A 329 -8.57 -9.85 -0.63
CA LYS A 329 -9.78 -10.65 -0.88
C LYS A 329 -10.83 -10.60 0.24
N HIS A 330 -10.40 -10.69 1.48
CA HIS A 330 -11.31 -10.97 2.59
C HIS A 330 -11.84 -9.70 3.26
N MET A 331 -13.16 -9.64 3.46
CA MET A 331 -13.82 -8.49 4.08
C MET A 331 -13.56 -8.38 5.60
N ASN A 332 -13.08 -9.43 6.26
CA ASN A 332 -12.75 -9.41 7.70
C ASN A 332 -11.27 -9.12 8.01
N HIS A 333 -10.45 -8.84 7.00
CA HIS A 333 -9.03 -8.54 7.17
C HIS A 333 -8.85 -7.18 7.87
N LEU A 334 -7.88 -7.08 8.79
CA LEU A 334 -7.51 -5.82 9.45
C LEU A 334 -6.19 -5.33 8.89
N LEU A 335 -6.07 -4.02 8.70
CA LEU A 335 -4.83 -3.41 8.21
C LEU A 335 -4.44 -2.23 9.11
N LYS A 336 -3.12 -2.03 9.25
CA LYS A 336 -2.55 -1.03 10.15
C LYS A 336 -3.07 0.37 9.84
N ALA A 337 -3.56 1.06 10.87
CA ALA A 337 -4.06 2.41 10.74
C ALA A 337 -2.95 3.38 10.27
N PRO A 338 -3.28 4.39 9.44
CA PRO A 338 -2.41 5.54 9.22
C PRO A 338 -2.07 6.22 10.54
N PHE A 339 -0.91 6.88 10.56
CA PHE A 339 -0.36 7.56 11.73
C PHE A 339 0.03 6.65 12.90
N CYS A 340 -0.08 5.33 12.79
CA CYS A 340 0.59 4.43 13.73
C CYS A 340 2.11 4.64 13.72
N VAL A 341 2.77 4.43 14.87
CA VAL A 341 4.23 4.37 14.94
C VAL A 341 4.66 2.92 14.73
N HIS A 342 5.61 2.67 13.84
CA HIS A 342 6.15 1.34 13.63
C HIS A 342 7.13 0.99 14.76
N PRO A 343 6.91 -0.11 15.52
CA PRO A 343 7.64 -0.37 16.77
C PRO A 343 9.15 -0.60 16.56
N LYS A 344 9.57 -1.16 15.42
CA LYS A 344 11.00 -1.41 15.16
C LYS A 344 11.76 -0.20 14.63
N THR A 345 11.11 0.69 13.88
CA THR A 345 11.79 1.81 13.19
C THR A 345 11.52 3.15 13.85
N GLY A 346 10.52 3.21 14.74
CA GLY A 346 9.99 4.45 15.31
C GLY A 346 9.30 5.35 14.29
N ARG A 347 9.23 5.01 13.00
CA ARG A 347 8.66 5.87 11.96
C ARG A 347 7.13 5.89 11.99
N VAL A 348 6.55 7.05 11.73
CA VAL A 348 5.10 7.22 11.61
C VAL A 348 4.61 6.72 10.25
N CYS A 349 3.46 6.04 10.23
CA CYS A 349 2.80 5.54 9.01
C CYS A 349 2.09 6.70 8.29
N VAL A 350 2.84 7.54 7.57
CA VAL A 350 2.33 8.76 6.94
C VAL A 350 1.68 8.50 5.58
N PRO A 351 0.68 9.32 5.18
CA PRO A 351 0.13 9.29 3.82
C PRO A 351 1.18 9.62 2.75
N ILE A 352 0.98 9.07 1.55
CA ILE A 352 1.79 9.35 0.36
C ILE A 352 0.87 9.94 -0.71
N ASP A 353 1.28 11.04 -1.35
CA ASP A 353 0.58 11.58 -2.52
C ASP A 353 0.91 10.71 -3.74
N PRO A 354 -0.06 10.02 -4.35
CA PRO A 354 0.20 9.19 -5.53
C PRO A 354 0.71 9.98 -6.74
N ASN A 355 0.40 11.27 -6.85
CA ASN A 355 0.88 12.11 -7.95
C ASN A 355 2.33 12.55 -7.77
N ARG A 356 2.86 12.47 -6.54
CA ARG A 356 4.21 12.89 -6.17
C ARG A 356 4.99 11.76 -5.49
N CYS A 357 4.60 10.51 -5.73
CA CYS A 357 5.19 9.34 -5.08
C CYS A 357 6.67 9.11 -5.44
N ASP A 358 7.16 9.71 -6.52
CA ASP A 358 8.57 9.79 -6.90
C ASP A 358 9.43 10.55 -5.89
N GLU A 359 8.83 11.54 -5.21
CA GLU A 359 9.52 12.41 -4.26
C GLU A 359 9.52 11.82 -2.84
N PHE A 360 8.81 10.72 -2.61
CA PHE A 360 8.70 10.13 -1.28
C PHE A 360 9.99 9.40 -0.90
N ASP A 361 10.67 9.94 0.11
CA ASP A 361 11.84 9.31 0.73
C ASP A 361 11.44 8.61 2.05
N PRO A 362 11.48 7.28 2.13
CA PRO A 362 11.10 6.56 3.36
C PRO A 362 12.05 6.88 4.52
N THR A 363 13.29 7.30 4.24
CA THR A 363 14.35 7.55 5.24
C THR A 363 14.19 8.87 5.98
N THR A 364 13.46 9.83 5.40
CA THR A 364 13.18 11.14 6.01
C THR A 364 11.83 11.20 6.72
N VAL A 365 11.08 10.09 6.77
CA VAL A 365 9.79 10.02 7.45
C VAL A 365 9.99 10.28 8.96
N PRO A 366 9.18 11.16 9.59
CA PRO A 366 9.32 11.47 11.01
C PRO A 366 9.29 10.24 11.89
N THR A 367 10.24 10.19 12.82
CA THR A 367 10.30 9.17 13.87
C THR A 367 9.69 9.70 15.16
N LEU A 368 9.22 8.78 16.00
CA LEU A 368 8.67 9.09 17.32
C LEU A 368 9.64 9.94 18.15
N SER A 369 10.92 9.57 18.19
CA SER A 369 11.93 10.30 18.96
C SER A 369 12.15 11.73 18.45
N GLN A 370 12.20 11.92 17.12
CA GLN A 370 12.31 13.27 16.53
C GLN A 370 11.10 14.14 16.89
N LEU A 371 9.89 13.60 16.79
CA LEU A 371 8.68 14.33 17.14
C LEU A 371 8.63 14.73 18.62
N MET A 372 9.17 13.90 19.52
CA MET A 372 9.26 14.26 20.94
C MET A 372 10.29 15.37 21.19
N GLU A 373 11.40 15.37 20.46
CA GLU A 373 12.40 16.43 20.53
C GLU A 373 11.84 17.77 20.02
N GLU A 374 11.12 17.75 18.89
CA GLU A 374 10.42 18.91 18.34
C GLU A 374 9.42 19.50 19.36
N LEU A 375 8.61 18.66 20.01
CA LEU A 375 7.67 19.10 21.05
C LEU A 375 8.35 19.73 22.26
N ASN A 376 9.49 19.17 22.70
CA ASN A 376 10.21 19.70 23.87
C ASN A 376 10.85 21.07 23.59
N ASN A 377 11.30 21.30 22.36
CA ASN A 377 11.98 22.55 21.98
C ASN A 377 11.04 23.75 21.87
N GLU A 378 9.74 23.54 21.65
CA GLU A 378 8.81 24.63 21.33
C GLU A 378 8.02 25.24 22.49
N GLY A 379 8.13 24.67 23.70
CA GLY A 379 7.46 25.17 24.91
C GLY A 379 5.94 24.95 24.93
N SER A 380 5.37 24.76 26.12
CA SER A 380 3.95 24.40 26.30
C SER A 380 2.98 25.51 25.89
N ARG A 381 2.15 25.26 24.86
CA ARG A 381 0.87 25.96 24.63
C ARG A 381 -0.23 24.93 24.34
N SER A 382 -1.46 25.24 24.74
CA SER A 382 -2.53 24.26 25.02
C SER A 382 -3.44 23.86 23.86
N ASP A 383 -3.03 24.01 22.59
CA ASP A 383 -3.89 23.65 21.44
C ASP A 383 -3.23 22.59 20.55
N VAL A 384 -3.91 21.45 20.41
CA VAL A 384 -3.45 20.25 19.67
C VAL A 384 -3.23 20.55 18.19
N ASP A 385 -4.09 21.36 17.55
CA ASP A 385 -3.91 21.70 16.13
C ASP A 385 -2.70 22.66 15.94
N GLY A 386 -2.42 23.47 16.96
CA GLY A 386 -1.22 24.32 17.03
C GLY A 386 0.07 23.53 17.24
N GLU A 387 0.04 22.46 18.06
CA GLU A 387 1.18 21.56 18.30
C GLU A 387 1.49 20.70 17.05
N LEU A 388 0.45 20.17 16.39
CA LEU A 388 0.60 19.34 15.18
C LEU A 388 1.24 20.08 14.00
N ASN A 389 0.80 21.32 13.74
CA ASN A 389 1.28 22.14 12.63
C ASN A 389 2.74 22.59 12.75
N ARG A 390 3.38 22.38 13.92
CA ARG A 390 4.76 22.80 14.16
C ARG A 390 5.76 21.66 14.20
N THR A 391 5.27 20.43 14.26
CA THR A 391 6.11 19.25 14.09
C THR A 391 6.29 18.92 12.60
N SER A 392 7.31 18.11 12.30
CA SER A 392 7.50 17.51 10.98
C SER A 392 6.32 16.60 10.54
N LEU A 393 5.42 16.23 11.46
CA LEU A 393 4.17 15.53 11.16
C LEU A 393 3.10 16.43 10.50
N GLY A 394 3.17 17.75 10.71
CA GLY A 394 2.15 18.70 10.23
C GLY A 394 1.89 18.61 8.72
N ASN A 395 2.94 18.43 7.93
CA ASN A 395 2.83 18.26 6.47
C ASN A 395 2.05 17.00 6.08
N ALA A 396 2.28 15.86 6.76
CA ALA A 396 1.58 14.62 6.51
C ALA A 396 0.08 14.73 6.84
N ILE A 397 -0.26 15.51 7.87
CA ILE A 397 -1.63 15.74 8.31
C ILE A 397 -2.36 16.69 7.36
N SER A 398 -1.68 17.76 6.95
CA SER A 398 -2.19 18.68 5.92
C SER A 398 -2.47 17.93 4.61
N LEU A 399 -1.56 17.04 4.20
CA LEU A 399 -1.75 16.17 3.06
C LEU A 399 -2.99 15.28 3.26
N PHE A 400 -3.08 14.54 4.36
CA PHE A 400 -4.25 13.69 4.67
C PHE A 400 -5.57 14.45 4.59
N ARG A 401 -5.62 15.65 5.20
CA ARG A 401 -6.82 16.48 5.27
C ARG A 401 -7.23 16.96 3.88
N SER A 402 -6.30 17.57 3.15
CA SER A 402 -6.58 18.28 1.89
C SER A 402 -6.75 17.34 0.70
N SER A 403 -5.87 16.35 0.54
CA SER A 403 -5.87 15.48 -0.64
C SER A 403 -6.86 14.32 -0.55
N PHE A 404 -7.23 13.91 0.68
CA PHE A 404 -8.05 12.72 0.90
C PHE A 404 -9.32 12.97 1.73
N LEU A 405 -9.18 13.41 2.98
CA LEU A 405 -10.30 13.43 3.93
C LEU A 405 -11.39 14.42 3.53
N GLN A 406 -11.03 15.65 3.15
CA GLN A 406 -12.00 16.67 2.73
C GLN A 406 -12.77 16.25 1.46
N PRO A 407 -12.11 15.82 0.37
CA PRO A 407 -12.82 15.27 -0.80
C PRO A 407 -13.75 14.10 -0.46
N LEU A 408 -13.31 13.16 0.38
CA LEU A 408 -14.11 12.03 0.81
C LEU A 408 -15.37 12.48 1.57
N LEU A 409 -15.20 13.33 2.58
CA LEU A 409 -16.33 13.79 3.40
C LEU A 409 -17.35 14.60 2.59
N LYS A 410 -16.88 15.36 1.59
CA LYS A 410 -17.77 16.04 0.65
C LYS A 410 -18.64 15.03 -0.11
N ALA A 411 -18.03 13.99 -0.68
CA ALA A 411 -18.76 12.93 -1.38
C ALA A 411 -19.72 12.16 -0.46
N CYS A 412 -19.31 11.85 0.77
CA CYS A 412 -20.19 11.21 1.76
C CYS A 412 -21.41 12.05 2.09
N LYS A 413 -21.23 13.37 2.27
CA LYS A 413 -22.34 14.29 2.53
C LYS A 413 -23.34 14.30 1.38
N GLU A 414 -22.85 14.35 0.14
CA GLU A 414 -23.68 14.28 -1.06
C GLU A 414 -24.44 12.93 -1.17
N GLU A 415 -23.78 11.79 -0.88
CA GLU A 415 -24.41 10.46 -0.88
C GLU A 415 -25.53 10.36 0.18
N ILE A 416 -25.28 10.85 1.40
CA ILE A 416 -26.26 10.85 2.49
C ILE A 416 -27.47 11.72 2.17
N GLU A 417 -27.25 12.94 1.67
CA GLU A 417 -28.31 13.88 1.27
C GLU A 417 -29.19 13.27 0.17
N ASN A 418 -28.57 12.70 -0.87
CA ASN A 418 -29.30 12.07 -1.98
C ASN A 418 -30.13 10.86 -1.50
N SER A 419 -29.54 9.99 -0.68
CA SER A 419 -30.24 8.81 -0.12
C SER A 419 -31.43 9.21 0.75
N TYR A 420 -31.26 10.25 1.56
CA TYR A 420 -32.33 10.77 2.42
C TYR A 420 -33.49 11.37 1.60
N ASN A 421 -33.17 12.20 0.59
CA ASN A 421 -34.19 12.79 -0.28
C ASN A 421 -34.97 11.76 -1.08
N LEU A 422 -34.31 10.70 -1.57
CA LEU A 422 -34.97 9.58 -2.24
C LEU A 422 -35.96 8.85 -1.32
N LYS A 423 -35.58 8.60 -0.06
CA LYS A 423 -36.48 7.99 0.94
C LYS A 423 -37.69 8.88 1.25
N LEU A 424 -37.49 10.20 1.36
CA LEU A 424 -38.59 11.15 1.56
C LEU A 424 -39.56 11.17 0.37
N GLN A 425 -39.05 11.11 -0.86
CA GLN A 425 -39.90 11.04 -2.05
C GLN A 425 -40.69 9.73 -2.11
N GLN A 426 -40.06 8.59 -1.80
CA GLN A 426 -40.74 7.30 -1.73
C GLN A 426 -41.85 7.28 -0.67
N SER A 427 -41.57 7.82 0.52
CA SER A 427 -42.56 7.94 1.60
C SER A 427 -43.76 8.80 1.20
N LYS A 428 -43.52 9.96 0.55
CA LYS A 428 -44.60 10.82 0.04
C LYS A 428 -45.46 10.12 -1.03
N ASN A 429 -44.84 9.35 -1.93
CA ASN A 429 -45.56 8.61 -2.96
C ASN A 429 -46.37 7.43 -2.39
N SER A 430 -45.90 6.79 -1.31
CA SER A 430 -46.64 5.71 -0.64
C SER A 430 -47.86 6.19 0.17
N LEU A 431 -47.91 7.47 0.53
CA LEU A 431 -49.02 8.09 1.27
C LEU A 431 -50.10 8.70 0.35
N GLY A 432 -49.93 8.61 -0.97
CA GLY A 432 -50.83 9.19 -1.97
C GLY A 432 -51.83 8.21 -2.61
N TRP A 433 -52.10 7.06 -1.96
CA TRP A 433 -53.07 6.06 -2.40
C TRP A 433 -54.31 6.04 -1.51
#